data_AF-L8EVN1-F1
#
_entry.id   AF-L8EVN1-F1
#
_cell.length_a   1.000
_cell.length_b   1.000
_cell.length_c   1.000
_cell.angle_alpha   90.00
_cell.angle_beta   90.00
_cell.angle_gamma   90.00
#
_symmetry.space_group_name_H-M   'P 1'
#
loop_
_entity.id
_entity.type
_entity.pdbx_description
1 polymer ?
#
loop_
_entity_poly.entity_id
_entity_poly.type
_entity_poly.pdbx_seq_one_letter_code
_entity_poly.pdbx_strand_id
1 'polypeptide(L)'
;MRRIPSLRAAFTAAVTAVAALGLAVTGAGGASAATPLPAHVFAPYFEAWTGQSPAAMAAESGAKHLTMAFIQTDRKGSCTPLWNGNTGMPISPATFGADIRTIQGRGGDVIPSFGGYTADTTGTEIADSCTDVQQIAAAYEKVVTTYDISRLDMDIEVDALDNTAGIDRRNKAIKLVQDWAAANGRKLEISYTLPTTTRGPAANGVALLRNAVSNGARVDVVNLMTFDYYDNATHNMANDTETAAQGLHDQLARLYPDKSDAQLWGMIGVTEMPGVDDFGPAETFTLANARQVYGWATAKKINTLSFWALQRDNGGCPGGPASDNCSGIEQQTWDFTRIFAPFTSGSSTPQNDFSVTAAPATGSVTAGGTATTTVQTAVTAGAAQKVNLTVNGVPAGVTASLSADSVKAGGSATLTLATTAAAPSGTHRITVTGTGPSGSHSATYALTITGGSGGQCTAAPWAAGTVYTAGQQVSHKGHTWKAKWWTTGEEPGSTGEWGVWQDLGSC
;
A
#
# COMPACT_ATOMS: atom_id res chain seq x y z
N MET A 1 29.66 -62.73 22.43
CA MET A 1 30.84 -61.97 22.89
C MET A 1 30.35 -60.68 23.57
N ARG A 2 30.77 -60.49 24.83
CA ARG A 2 30.75 -59.28 25.73
C ARG A 2 29.42 -58.50 25.89
N ARG A 3 28.67 -58.73 26.99
CA ARG A 3 28.71 -58.10 28.36
C ARG A 3 28.11 -56.67 28.38
N ILE A 4 26.85 -56.48 28.81
CA ILE A 4 26.31 -56.20 30.18
C ILE A 4 26.38 -54.69 30.57
N PRO A 5 25.34 -54.13 31.24
CA PRO A 5 25.02 -52.69 31.33
C PRO A 5 25.42 -52.03 32.69
N SER A 6 25.37 -50.70 32.76
CA SER A 6 25.42 -49.91 34.01
C SER A 6 24.79 -48.52 33.77
N LEU A 7 23.64 -48.16 34.33
CA LEU A 7 23.36 -47.60 35.67
C LEU A 7 24.08 -46.27 36.00
N ARG A 8 23.24 -45.25 36.22
CA ARG A 8 23.32 -44.12 37.18
C ARG A 8 24.17 -42.87 36.85
N ALA A 9 23.42 -41.80 36.54
CA ALA A 9 23.26 -40.56 37.31
C ALA A 9 24.41 -39.53 37.45
N ALA A 10 24.08 -38.31 36.98
CA ALA A 10 24.08 -37.04 37.73
C ALA A 10 25.09 -35.92 37.35
N PHE A 11 24.56 -34.70 37.49
CA PHE A 11 25.17 -33.35 37.59
C PHE A 11 25.46 -32.52 36.31
N THR A 12 24.54 -31.58 36.06
CA THR A 12 24.70 -30.10 35.84
C THR A 12 25.90 -29.56 35.05
N ALA A 13 25.62 -28.73 34.04
CA ALA A 13 25.68 -27.26 34.14
C ALA A 13 25.66 -26.62 32.72
N ALA A 14 25.02 -25.46 32.63
CA ALA A 14 24.80 -24.68 31.43
C ALA A 14 26.08 -24.10 30.83
N VAL A 15 26.24 -24.19 29.50
CA VAL A 15 26.96 -23.20 28.66
C VAL A 15 26.31 -23.18 27.27
N THR A 16 25.37 -22.28 27.04
CA THR A 16 25.00 -21.82 25.69
C THR A 16 25.59 -20.42 25.51
N ALA A 17 26.82 -20.38 25.03
CA ALA A 17 27.52 -19.14 24.70
C ALA A 17 27.29 -18.78 23.22
N VAL A 18 26.64 -17.63 23.03
CA VAL A 18 26.89 -16.61 22.00
C VAL A 18 27.09 -17.10 20.56
N ALA A 19 26.01 -17.03 19.77
CA ALA A 19 26.08 -16.82 18.33
C ALA A 19 25.12 -15.69 17.95
N ALA A 20 25.50 -14.46 18.30
CA ALA A 20 24.81 -13.25 17.86
C ALA A 20 25.87 -12.20 17.54
N LEU A 21 26.43 -12.27 16.33
CA LEU A 21 27.20 -11.19 15.70
C LEU A 21 27.35 -11.53 14.22
N GLY A 22 26.67 -10.77 13.36
CA GLY A 22 26.85 -10.87 11.92
C GLY A 22 25.60 -10.71 11.08
N LEU A 23 24.71 -9.75 11.36
CA LEU A 23 23.99 -9.11 10.26
C LEU A 23 24.60 -7.73 10.06
N ALA A 24 25.41 -7.66 9.00
CA ALA A 24 25.88 -6.42 8.44
C ALA A 24 24.67 -5.53 8.12
N VAL A 25 24.75 -4.29 8.60
CA VAL A 25 23.91 -3.17 8.18
C VAL A 25 24.12 -3.00 6.68
N THR A 26 23.24 -3.60 5.87
CA THR A 26 23.02 -3.14 4.51
C THR A 26 22.28 -1.82 4.62
N GLY A 27 22.80 -0.78 3.97
CA GLY A 27 22.34 0.58 4.11
C GLY A 27 20.83 0.69 3.95
N ALA A 28 20.18 1.19 5.00
CA ALA A 28 18.80 1.66 4.92
C ALA A 28 18.77 2.86 3.97
N GLY A 29 18.58 2.60 2.67
CA GLY A 29 17.92 3.58 1.81
C GLY A 29 16.61 3.94 2.52
N GLY A 30 16.44 5.22 2.85
CA GLY A 30 15.24 5.66 3.57
C GLY A 30 14.01 5.20 2.80
N ALA A 31 13.13 4.42 3.43
CA ALA A 31 11.88 4.01 2.84
C ALA A 31 11.13 5.28 2.41
N SER A 32 10.95 5.46 1.10
CA SER A 32 9.99 6.41 0.55
C SER A 32 8.73 5.60 0.28
N ALA A 33 7.56 6.19 0.49
CA ALA A 33 6.37 5.64 -0.15
C ALA A 33 6.38 6.05 -1.63
N ALA A 34 5.75 5.23 -2.47
CA ALA A 34 5.52 5.55 -3.88
C ALA A 34 5.06 6.99 -4.05
N THR A 35 5.65 7.68 -5.02
CA THR A 35 5.23 9.06 -5.35
C THR A 35 3.85 8.96 -6.02
N PRO A 36 2.79 9.58 -5.48
CA PRO A 36 1.51 9.63 -6.16
C PRO A 36 1.68 10.28 -7.52
N LEU A 37 0.97 9.75 -8.51
CA LEU A 37 0.90 10.37 -9.82
C LEU A 37 0.27 11.77 -9.71
N PRO A 38 0.69 12.72 -10.57
CA PRO A 38 -0.02 13.99 -10.72
C PRO A 38 -1.51 13.78 -11.03
N ALA A 39 -2.34 14.75 -10.65
CA ALA A 39 -3.78 14.71 -10.91
C ALA A 39 -4.13 14.67 -12.41
N HIS A 40 -3.25 15.24 -13.25
CA HIS A 40 -3.30 15.14 -14.69
C HIS A 40 -1.96 14.55 -15.15
N VAL A 41 -1.97 13.38 -15.78
CA VAL A 41 -0.75 12.67 -16.15
C VAL A 41 -0.75 12.35 -17.65
N PHE A 42 0.37 12.66 -18.31
CA PHE A 42 0.67 12.08 -19.62
C PHE A 42 1.60 10.87 -19.41
N ALA A 43 1.11 9.68 -19.75
CA ALA A 43 1.82 8.42 -19.59
C ALA A 43 1.62 7.54 -20.84
N PRO A 44 2.39 7.74 -21.92
CA PRO A 44 2.28 6.91 -23.12
C PRO A 44 2.68 5.47 -22.80
N TYR A 45 2.14 4.54 -23.58
CA TYR A 45 2.52 3.14 -23.46
C TYR A 45 3.97 2.92 -23.88
N PHE A 46 4.67 2.05 -23.15
CA PHE A 46 6.00 1.56 -23.48
C PHE A 46 5.93 0.04 -23.67
N GLU A 47 6.30 -0.42 -24.86
CA GLU A 47 6.33 -1.82 -25.22
C GLU A 47 7.52 -2.54 -24.53
N ALA A 48 7.26 -3.32 -23.48
CA ALA A 48 8.30 -3.91 -22.66
C ALA A 48 9.05 -5.08 -23.33
N TRP A 49 8.61 -5.57 -24.49
CA TRP A 49 9.24 -6.69 -25.19
C TRP A 49 10.36 -6.27 -26.16
N THR A 50 10.53 -4.98 -26.44
CA THR A 50 11.49 -4.51 -27.46
C THR A 50 12.96 -4.63 -27.01
N GLY A 51 13.20 -4.84 -25.71
CA GLY A 51 14.54 -4.86 -25.11
C GLY A 51 15.16 -3.47 -24.91
N GLN A 52 14.42 -2.39 -25.23
CA GLN A 52 14.86 -1.02 -24.97
C GLN A 52 14.79 -0.69 -23.48
N SER A 53 15.56 0.30 -23.03
CA SER A 53 15.48 0.82 -21.66
C SER A 53 14.34 1.84 -21.56
N PRO A 54 13.33 1.63 -20.69
CA PRO A 54 12.28 2.62 -20.48
C PRO A 54 12.84 3.94 -19.91
N ALA A 55 13.89 3.89 -19.08
CA ALA A 55 14.51 5.11 -18.55
C ALA A 55 15.27 5.93 -19.59
N ALA A 56 15.89 5.25 -20.58
CA ALA A 56 16.53 5.92 -21.70
C ALA A 56 15.48 6.59 -22.60
N MET A 57 14.44 5.85 -23.00
CA MET A 57 13.37 6.39 -23.85
C MET A 57 12.58 7.52 -23.18
N ALA A 58 12.29 7.40 -21.87
CA ALA A 58 11.70 8.49 -21.09
C ALA A 58 12.56 9.76 -21.14
N ALA A 59 13.88 9.62 -21.05
CA ALA A 59 14.82 10.75 -21.10
C ALA A 59 14.90 11.39 -22.49
N GLU A 60 14.92 10.57 -23.54
CA GLU A 60 15.04 11.02 -24.94
C GLU A 60 13.76 11.70 -25.42
N SER A 61 12.61 11.12 -25.10
CA SER A 61 11.30 11.64 -25.51
C SER A 61 10.83 12.81 -24.65
N GLY A 62 11.24 12.86 -23.38
CA GLY A 62 10.72 13.80 -22.39
C GLY A 62 9.44 13.33 -21.68
N ALA A 63 8.94 12.13 -22.00
CA ALA A 63 7.85 11.50 -21.26
C ALA A 63 8.34 11.09 -19.86
N LYS A 64 7.85 11.78 -18.82
CA LYS A 64 8.26 11.49 -17.43
C LYS A 64 7.55 10.30 -16.82
N HIS A 65 6.33 10.01 -17.28
CA HIS A 65 5.57 8.86 -16.82
C HIS A 65 5.36 7.91 -17.98
N LEU A 66 5.35 6.60 -17.73
CA LEU A 66 5.15 5.58 -18.77
C LEU A 66 4.12 4.55 -18.29
N THR A 67 3.19 4.16 -19.15
CA THR A 67 2.38 2.95 -18.94
C THR A 67 3.14 1.76 -19.53
N MET A 68 3.59 0.82 -18.72
CA MET A 68 4.45 -0.27 -19.20
C MET A 68 3.61 -1.50 -19.57
N ALA A 69 3.65 -1.89 -20.84
CA ALA A 69 2.88 -2.98 -21.43
C ALA A 69 3.75 -4.21 -21.72
N PHE A 70 3.36 -5.44 -21.39
CA PHE A 70 2.25 -5.84 -20.52
C PHE A 70 2.70 -6.86 -19.49
N ILE A 71 1.97 -6.96 -18.39
CA ILE A 71 2.09 -8.04 -17.41
C ILE A 71 0.99 -9.06 -17.70
N GLN A 72 1.40 -10.31 -17.87
CA GLN A 72 0.51 -11.44 -18.11
C GLN A 72 1.12 -12.71 -17.53
N THR A 73 0.42 -13.82 -17.65
CA THR A 73 0.93 -15.15 -17.30
C THR A 73 1.62 -15.80 -18.50
N ASP A 74 2.47 -16.81 -18.26
CA ASP A 74 3.16 -17.56 -19.32
C ASP A 74 2.25 -18.52 -20.09
N ARG A 75 1.14 -18.94 -19.46
CA ARG A 75 0.15 -19.85 -20.02
C ARG A 75 -1.13 -19.79 -19.20
N LYS A 76 -2.25 -20.08 -19.86
CA LYS A 76 -3.55 -20.28 -19.20
C LYS A 76 -3.46 -21.29 -18.05
N GLY A 77 -4.06 -20.96 -16.91
CA GLY A 77 -4.01 -21.75 -15.68
C GLY A 77 -2.85 -21.40 -14.74
N SER A 78 -1.92 -20.53 -15.15
CA SER A 78 -0.87 -19.99 -14.29
C SER A 78 -1.39 -18.81 -13.47
N CYS A 79 -0.83 -18.61 -12.28
CA CYS A 79 -1.09 -17.45 -11.42
C CYS A 79 0.15 -16.55 -11.27
N THR A 80 1.18 -16.78 -12.09
CA THR A 80 2.47 -16.07 -11.96
C THR A 80 2.47 -14.84 -12.86
N PRO A 81 2.57 -13.61 -12.33
CA PRO A 81 2.73 -12.42 -13.15
C PRO A 81 4.15 -12.36 -13.72
N LEU A 82 4.26 -12.08 -15.01
CA LEU A 82 5.51 -11.96 -15.76
C LEU A 82 5.37 -10.82 -16.77
N TRP A 83 6.46 -10.06 -16.99
CA TRP A 83 6.50 -9.15 -18.13
C TRP A 83 6.43 -9.95 -19.41
N ASN A 84 5.50 -9.60 -20.30
CA ASN A 84 5.24 -10.23 -21.59
C ASN A 84 4.92 -11.73 -21.50
N GLY A 85 4.55 -12.26 -20.33
CA GLY A 85 4.36 -13.71 -20.13
C GLY A 85 5.67 -14.50 -20.23
N ASN A 86 6.81 -13.81 -20.21
CA ASN A 86 8.11 -14.42 -20.40
C ASN A 86 8.71 -14.83 -19.04
N THR A 87 8.99 -16.12 -18.87
CA THR A 87 9.58 -16.66 -17.63
C THR A 87 10.99 -16.11 -17.33
N GLY A 88 11.69 -15.61 -18.35
CA GLY A 88 12.96 -14.89 -18.22
C GLY A 88 12.82 -13.42 -17.78
N MET A 89 11.60 -12.89 -17.72
CA MET A 89 11.30 -11.52 -17.29
C MET A 89 10.36 -11.49 -16.08
N PRO A 90 10.75 -12.08 -14.94
CA PRO A 90 9.91 -12.14 -13.76
C PRO A 90 9.70 -10.74 -13.18
N ILE A 91 8.57 -10.54 -12.50
CA ILE A 91 8.37 -9.39 -11.60
C ILE A 91 9.42 -9.48 -10.48
N SER A 92 10.48 -8.71 -10.62
CA SER A 92 11.63 -8.67 -9.73
C SER A 92 12.45 -7.39 -9.92
N PRO A 93 13.25 -6.96 -8.94
CA PRO A 93 14.13 -5.79 -9.10
C PRO A 93 15.17 -5.93 -10.23
N ALA A 94 15.50 -7.16 -10.64
CA ALA A 94 16.44 -7.42 -11.74
C ALA A 94 15.82 -7.12 -13.11
N THR A 95 14.49 -7.17 -13.23
CA THR A 95 13.74 -6.86 -14.46
C THR A 95 13.17 -5.46 -14.34
N PHE A 96 13.66 -4.50 -15.12
CA PHE A 96 13.27 -3.07 -15.12
C PHE A 96 13.45 -2.28 -13.81
N GLY A 97 13.77 -2.90 -12.68
CA GLY A 97 13.84 -2.21 -11.39
C GLY A 97 14.91 -1.10 -11.31
N ALA A 98 15.96 -1.15 -12.14
CA ALA A 98 16.93 -0.04 -12.26
C ALA A 98 16.38 1.13 -13.09
N ASP A 99 15.70 0.85 -14.19
CA ASP A 99 15.10 1.88 -15.05
C ASP A 99 13.96 2.60 -14.33
N ILE A 100 13.06 1.85 -13.68
CA ILE A 100 11.93 2.41 -12.94
C ILE A 100 12.41 3.35 -11.83
N ARG A 101 13.41 2.93 -11.03
CA ARG A 101 14.02 3.81 -10.02
C ARG A 101 14.70 5.04 -10.63
N THR A 102 15.22 4.93 -11.85
CA THR A 102 15.82 6.08 -12.56
C THR A 102 14.76 7.07 -13.00
N ILE A 103 13.61 6.58 -13.50
CA ILE A 103 12.45 7.42 -13.84
C ILE A 103 11.90 8.11 -12.58
N GLN A 104 11.69 7.35 -11.50
CA GLN A 104 11.26 7.86 -10.20
C GLN A 104 12.23 8.91 -9.66
N GLY A 105 13.53 8.66 -9.72
CA GLY A 105 14.57 9.60 -9.31
C GLY A 105 14.61 10.90 -10.12
N ARG A 106 13.98 10.93 -11.30
CA ARG A 106 13.83 12.12 -12.17
C ARG A 106 12.47 12.82 -12.01
N GLY A 107 11.67 12.41 -11.01
CA GLY A 107 10.35 12.98 -10.73
C GLY A 107 9.25 12.47 -11.66
N GLY A 108 9.48 11.32 -12.30
CA GLY A 108 8.48 10.54 -13.02
C GLY A 108 8.00 9.33 -12.22
N ASP A 109 7.24 8.44 -12.85
CA ASP A 109 6.92 7.10 -12.33
C ASP A 109 6.45 6.19 -13.48
N VAL A 110 6.21 4.91 -13.21
CA VAL A 110 5.60 4.01 -14.20
C VAL A 110 4.25 3.46 -13.73
N ILE A 111 3.40 3.11 -14.69
CA ILE A 111 2.11 2.46 -14.49
C ILE A 111 2.19 1.08 -15.14
N PRO A 112 2.49 0.00 -14.39
CA PRO A 112 2.48 -1.34 -14.95
C PRO A 112 1.07 -1.73 -15.40
N SER A 113 0.93 -2.12 -16.67
CA SER A 113 -0.34 -2.50 -17.27
C SER A 113 -0.45 -4.02 -17.39
N PHE A 114 -1.57 -4.58 -16.93
CA PHE A 114 -1.91 -6.00 -17.06
C PHE A 114 -2.86 -6.21 -18.23
N GLY A 115 -2.68 -7.31 -18.97
CA GLY A 115 -3.57 -7.68 -20.06
C GLY A 115 -3.02 -7.30 -21.43
N GLY A 116 -3.84 -6.63 -22.24
CA GLY A 116 -3.59 -6.31 -23.64
C GLY A 116 -4.05 -7.42 -24.59
N TYR A 117 -4.28 -7.07 -25.85
CA TYR A 117 -4.89 -7.93 -26.89
C TYR A 117 -4.39 -9.39 -26.90
N THR A 118 -3.07 -9.60 -26.85
CA THR A 118 -2.49 -10.96 -26.85
C THR A 118 -2.85 -11.74 -25.58
N ALA A 119 -2.83 -11.09 -24.42
CA ALA A 119 -3.13 -11.74 -23.16
C ALA A 119 -4.59 -12.18 -23.08
N ASP A 120 -5.47 -11.31 -23.58
CA ASP A 120 -6.91 -11.50 -23.53
C ASP A 120 -7.37 -12.59 -24.50
N THR A 121 -6.84 -12.60 -25.73
CA THR A 121 -7.17 -13.62 -26.75
C THR A 121 -6.55 -15.00 -26.48
N THR A 122 -5.47 -15.07 -25.68
CA THR A 122 -4.81 -16.34 -25.33
C THR A 122 -5.19 -16.86 -23.94
N GLY A 123 -6.00 -16.09 -23.19
CA GLY A 123 -6.42 -16.42 -21.83
C GLY A 123 -5.27 -16.42 -20.83
N THR A 124 -4.24 -15.61 -21.08
CA THR A 124 -3.08 -15.41 -20.21
C THR A 124 -3.16 -14.13 -19.39
N GLU A 125 -4.16 -13.25 -19.62
CA GLU A 125 -4.52 -12.22 -18.65
C GLU A 125 -4.75 -12.88 -17.29
N ILE A 126 -4.24 -12.26 -16.22
CA ILE A 126 -4.06 -12.97 -14.96
C ILE A 126 -5.38 -13.43 -14.33
N ALA A 127 -6.43 -12.63 -14.45
CA ALA A 127 -7.76 -12.97 -13.95
C ALA A 127 -8.52 -13.89 -14.90
N ASP A 128 -8.08 -14.10 -16.13
CA ASP A 128 -8.60 -15.13 -17.04
C ASP A 128 -7.86 -16.45 -16.87
N SER A 129 -6.56 -16.39 -16.60
CA SER A 129 -5.69 -17.53 -16.40
C SER A 129 -5.83 -18.17 -15.01
N CYS A 130 -5.83 -17.37 -13.94
CA CYS A 130 -5.83 -17.85 -12.55
C CYS A 130 -7.25 -17.83 -11.96
N THR A 131 -7.71 -18.92 -11.36
CA THR A 131 -9.07 -18.98 -10.75
C THR A 131 -9.10 -18.58 -9.27
N ASP A 132 -7.94 -18.41 -8.64
CA ASP A 132 -7.80 -18.06 -7.23
C ASP A 132 -7.66 -16.54 -7.05
N VAL A 133 -8.71 -15.92 -6.51
CA VAL A 133 -8.79 -14.47 -6.24
C VAL A 133 -7.66 -13.98 -5.32
N GLN A 134 -7.25 -14.78 -4.33
CA GLN A 134 -6.17 -14.38 -3.40
C GLN A 134 -4.82 -14.38 -4.11
N GLN A 135 -4.58 -15.34 -5.00
CA GLN A 135 -3.34 -15.37 -5.79
C GLN A 135 -3.29 -14.24 -6.82
N ILE A 136 -4.43 -13.87 -7.43
CA ILE A 136 -4.50 -12.68 -8.30
C ILE A 136 -4.18 -11.41 -7.49
N ALA A 137 -4.77 -11.25 -6.30
CA ALA A 137 -4.49 -10.10 -5.43
C ALA A 137 -3.00 -10.04 -5.02
N ALA A 138 -2.42 -11.19 -4.67
CA ALA A 138 -0.99 -11.30 -4.34
C ALA A 138 -0.09 -10.97 -5.54
N ALA A 139 -0.53 -11.26 -6.76
CA ALA A 139 0.20 -10.87 -7.97
C ALA A 139 0.19 -9.35 -8.18
N TYR A 140 -0.95 -8.68 -7.98
CA TYR A 140 -1.03 -7.21 -7.98
C TYR A 140 -0.14 -6.61 -6.89
N GLU A 141 -0.25 -7.10 -5.65
CA GLU A 141 0.60 -6.68 -4.53
C GLU A 141 2.10 -6.85 -4.86
N LYS A 142 2.48 -7.97 -5.48
CA LYS A 142 3.87 -8.24 -5.86
C LYS A 142 4.41 -7.18 -6.83
N VAL A 143 3.65 -6.80 -7.85
CA VAL A 143 4.05 -5.73 -8.80
C VAL A 143 4.18 -4.40 -8.06
N VAL A 144 3.18 -4.08 -7.26
CA VAL A 144 3.10 -2.85 -6.46
C VAL A 144 4.32 -2.68 -5.54
N THR A 145 4.68 -3.74 -4.82
CA THR A 145 5.79 -3.73 -3.85
C THR A 145 7.16 -3.85 -4.50
N THR A 146 7.28 -4.58 -5.62
CA THR A 146 8.57 -4.77 -6.30
C THR A 146 9.09 -3.47 -6.90
N TYR A 147 8.19 -2.65 -7.45
CA TYR A 147 8.56 -1.43 -8.19
C TYR A 147 8.19 -0.14 -7.47
N ASP A 148 7.61 -0.23 -6.26
CA ASP A 148 7.08 0.89 -5.48
C ASP A 148 6.17 1.83 -6.30
N ILE A 149 5.16 1.24 -6.94
CA ILE A 149 4.23 2.00 -7.79
C ILE A 149 2.99 2.46 -7.01
N SER A 150 2.35 3.50 -7.55
CA SER A 150 1.12 4.11 -7.01
C SER A 150 -0.13 3.89 -7.86
N ARG A 151 0.01 3.36 -9.09
CA ARG A 151 -1.11 3.00 -9.97
C ARG A 151 -0.84 1.71 -10.74
N LEU A 152 -1.84 0.86 -10.85
CA LEU A 152 -1.87 -0.25 -11.80
C LEU A 152 -2.87 0.07 -12.91
N ASP A 153 -2.58 -0.40 -14.12
CA ASP A 153 -3.51 -0.36 -15.25
C ASP A 153 -3.98 -1.77 -15.61
N MET A 154 -5.26 -1.88 -15.92
CA MET A 154 -5.94 -3.11 -16.33
C MET A 154 -6.42 -2.88 -17.77
N ASP A 155 -5.61 -3.30 -18.72
CA ASP A 155 -5.92 -3.20 -20.14
C ASP A 155 -6.72 -4.44 -20.55
N ILE A 156 -8.04 -4.27 -20.60
CA ILE A 156 -8.99 -5.37 -20.77
C ILE A 156 -9.75 -5.18 -22.08
N GLU A 157 -9.50 -6.10 -22.99
CA GLU A 157 -9.93 -6.08 -24.37
C GLU A 157 -10.70 -7.36 -24.74
N VAL A 158 -11.39 -7.32 -25.88
CA VAL A 158 -11.91 -8.50 -26.60
C VAL A 158 -12.51 -9.60 -25.70
N ASP A 159 -12.01 -10.83 -25.77
CA ASP A 159 -12.49 -12.01 -25.03
C ASP A 159 -12.55 -11.80 -23.51
N ALA A 160 -11.62 -11.02 -22.94
CA ALA A 160 -11.57 -10.75 -21.51
C ALA A 160 -12.71 -9.83 -21.02
N LEU A 161 -13.29 -9.02 -21.93
CA LEU A 161 -14.50 -8.21 -21.65
C LEU A 161 -15.78 -9.03 -21.62
N ASP A 162 -15.81 -10.18 -22.28
CA ASP A 162 -16.98 -11.06 -22.32
C ASP A 162 -16.88 -12.21 -21.29
N ASN A 163 -15.68 -12.44 -20.73
CA ASN A 163 -15.46 -13.40 -19.66
C ASN A 163 -15.93 -12.87 -18.29
N THR A 164 -17.22 -12.99 -18.01
CA THR A 164 -17.83 -12.50 -16.75
C THR A 164 -17.20 -13.11 -15.48
N ALA A 165 -16.72 -14.35 -15.55
CA ALA A 165 -16.05 -14.99 -14.42
C ALA A 165 -14.66 -14.41 -14.17
N GLY A 166 -13.92 -14.07 -15.23
CA GLY A 166 -12.65 -13.33 -15.17
C GLY A 166 -12.83 -11.94 -14.57
N ILE A 167 -13.78 -11.18 -15.10
CA ILE A 167 -14.15 -9.85 -14.60
C ILE A 167 -14.44 -9.86 -13.09
N ASP A 168 -15.26 -10.79 -12.62
CA ASP A 168 -15.63 -10.87 -11.20
C ASP A 168 -14.43 -11.21 -10.31
N ARG A 169 -13.57 -12.15 -10.74
CA ARG A 169 -12.32 -12.48 -10.03
C ARG A 169 -11.37 -11.28 -9.99
N ARG A 170 -11.20 -10.58 -11.11
CA ARG A 170 -10.35 -9.38 -11.25
C ARG A 170 -10.77 -8.30 -10.26
N ASN A 171 -12.06 -7.96 -10.26
CA ASN A 171 -12.61 -6.92 -9.40
C ASN A 171 -12.53 -7.29 -7.90
N LYS A 172 -12.79 -8.54 -7.54
CA LYS A 172 -12.58 -9.02 -6.16
C LYS A 172 -11.11 -8.93 -5.73
N ALA A 173 -10.18 -9.31 -6.61
CA ALA A 173 -8.75 -9.22 -6.33
C ALA A 173 -8.29 -7.76 -6.22
N ILE A 174 -8.81 -6.87 -7.05
CA ILE A 174 -8.56 -5.42 -6.97
C ILE A 174 -9.04 -4.86 -5.62
N LYS A 175 -10.23 -5.24 -5.16
CA LYS A 175 -10.71 -4.82 -3.84
C LYS A 175 -9.76 -5.26 -2.72
N LEU A 176 -9.28 -6.51 -2.77
CA LEU A 176 -8.33 -7.02 -1.78
C LEU A 176 -7.00 -6.25 -1.78
N VAL A 177 -6.42 -5.98 -2.95
CA VAL A 177 -5.16 -5.21 -3.01
C VAL A 177 -5.36 -3.74 -2.62
N GLN A 178 -6.53 -3.15 -2.89
CA GLN A 178 -6.86 -1.81 -2.40
C GLN A 178 -6.98 -1.76 -0.88
N ASP A 179 -7.63 -2.76 -0.26
CA ASP A 179 -7.73 -2.86 1.20
C ASP A 179 -6.37 -3.08 1.84
N TRP A 180 -5.55 -3.95 1.26
CA TRP A 180 -4.15 -4.13 1.66
C TRP A 180 -3.36 -2.83 1.57
N ALA A 181 -3.47 -2.10 0.45
CA ALA A 181 -2.75 -0.85 0.26
C ALA A 181 -3.15 0.18 1.33
N ALA A 182 -4.46 0.34 1.56
CA ALA A 182 -4.98 1.23 2.58
C ALA A 182 -4.51 0.85 3.99
N ALA A 183 -4.55 -0.45 4.33
CA ALA A 183 -4.07 -0.96 5.63
C ALA A 183 -2.56 -0.73 5.85
N ASN A 184 -1.79 -0.62 4.77
CA ASN A 184 -0.35 -0.33 4.79
C ASN A 184 -0.03 1.15 4.54
N GLY A 185 -1.03 2.03 4.57
CA GLY A 185 -0.85 3.47 4.34
C GLY A 185 -0.37 3.84 2.95
N ARG A 186 -0.57 2.96 1.96
CA ARG A 186 -0.24 3.21 0.54
C ARG A 186 -1.48 3.68 -0.19
N LYS A 187 -1.32 4.72 -1.02
CA LYS A 187 -2.32 5.08 -2.03
C LYS A 187 -2.05 4.25 -3.28
N LEU A 188 -3.00 3.42 -3.65
CA LEU A 188 -2.95 2.61 -4.87
C LEU A 188 -4.16 2.95 -5.73
N GLU A 189 -3.92 3.51 -6.91
CA GLU A 189 -4.92 3.80 -7.92
C GLU A 189 -5.07 2.64 -8.91
N ILE A 190 -6.28 2.48 -9.45
CA ILE A 190 -6.59 1.49 -10.49
C ILE A 190 -7.14 2.20 -11.72
N SER A 191 -6.44 2.02 -12.84
CA SER A 191 -6.89 2.38 -14.17
C SER A 191 -7.47 1.15 -14.86
N TYR A 192 -8.56 1.35 -15.60
CA TYR A 192 -9.01 0.41 -16.62
C TYR A 192 -8.80 1.04 -17.98
N THR A 193 -7.93 0.45 -18.80
CA THR A 193 -7.87 0.78 -20.23
C THR A 193 -8.84 -0.12 -20.98
N LEU A 194 -9.74 0.49 -21.75
CA LEU A 194 -10.86 -0.20 -22.40
C LEU A 194 -11.01 0.23 -23.87
N PRO A 195 -11.31 -0.70 -24.79
CA PRO A 195 -11.81 -0.39 -26.11
C PRO A 195 -13.09 0.45 -26.02
N THR A 196 -13.29 1.33 -26.99
CA THR A 196 -14.48 2.19 -27.05
C THR A 196 -15.06 2.25 -28.45
N THR A 197 -16.34 2.59 -28.53
CA THR A 197 -16.91 3.15 -29.76
C THR A 197 -16.66 4.66 -29.79
N THR A 198 -17.01 5.33 -30.89
CA THR A 198 -17.04 6.80 -30.97
C THR A 198 -18.03 7.47 -29.99
N ARG A 199 -18.80 6.69 -29.23
CA ARG A 199 -19.80 7.13 -28.23
C ARG A 199 -19.56 6.55 -26.83
N GLY A 200 -18.36 6.07 -26.55
CA GLY A 200 -17.97 5.50 -25.26
C GLY A 200 -17.95 3.97 -25.26
N PRO A 201 -17.54 3.35 -24.14
CA PRO A 201 -17.45 1.91 -24.01
C PRO A 201 -18.74 1.19 -24.39
N ALA A 202 -18.59 0.04 -25.05
CA ALA A 202 -19.69 -0.87 -25.34
C ALA A 202 -20.29 -1.47 -24.05
N ALA A 203 -21.39 -2.21 -24.21
CA ALA A 203 -22.15 -2.73 -23.07
C ALA A 203 -21.34 -3.65 -22.15
N ASN A 204 -20.38 -4.43 -22.70
CA ASN A 204 -19.48 -5.30 -21.95
C ASN A 204 -18.44 -4.51 -21.14
N GLY A 205 -17.85 -3.45 -21.70
CA GLY A 205 -17.00 -2.51 -20.94
C GLY A 205 -17.74 -1.85 -19.78
N VAL A 206 -18.98 -1.39 -20.00
CA VAL A 206 -19.83 -0.86 -18.92
C VAL A 206 -20.20 -1.94 -17.90
N ALA A 207 -20.40 -3.19 -18.33
CA ALA A 207 -20.68 -4.31 -17.43
C ALA A 207 -19.49 -4.64 -16.52
N LEU A 208 -18.25 -4.56 -17.03
CA LEU A 208 -17.03 -4.67 -16.24
C LEU A 208 -16.98 -3.61 -15.15
N LEU A 209 -17.20 -2.33 -15.49
CA LEU A 209 -17.20 -1.23 -14.51
C LEU A 209 -18.33 -1.38 -13.49
N ARG A 210 -19.51 -1.84 -13.90
CA ARG A 210 -20.62 -2.15 -12.99
C ARG A 210 -20.26 -3.27 -12.02
N ASN A 211 -19.55 -4.30 -12.48
CA ASN A 211 -19.08 -5.38 -11.61
C ASN A 211 -18.05 -4.85 -10.59
N ALA A 212 -17.15 -3.94 -10.99
CA ALA A 212 -16.21 -3.28 -10.07
C ALA A 212 -16.96 -2.57 -8.93
N VAL A 213 -17.96 -1.75 -9.27
CA VAL A 213 -18.83 -1.07 -8.28
C VAL A 213 -19.50 -2.08 -7.36
N SER A 214 -20.05 -3.18 -7.89
CA SER A 214 -20.75 -4.19 -7.09
C SER A 214 -19.83 -4.95 -6.11
N ASN A 215 -18.56 -5.10 -6.47
CA ASN A 215 -17.53 -5.73 -5.63
C ASN A 215 -16.84 -4.71 -4.69
N GLY A 216 -17.23 -3.43 -4.74
CA GLY A 216 -16.62 -2.35 -3.98
C GLY A 216 -15.19 -1.99 -4.41
N ALA A 217 -14.74 -2.49 -5.57
CA ALA A 217 -13.46 -2.15 -6.16
C ALA A 217 -13.53 -0.72 -6.69
N ARG A 218 -12.65 0.15 -6.18
CA ARG A 218 -12.60 1.55 -6.60
C ARG A 218 -11.95 1.65 -7.97
N VAL A 219 -12.65 2.25 -8.93
CA VAL A 219 -12.08 2.64 -10.22
C VAL A 219 -11.64 4.08 -10.11
N ASP A 220 -10.35 4.34 -10.31
CA ASP A 220 -9.78 5.69 -10.24
C ASP A 220 -9.72 6.34 -11.62
N VAL A 221 -9.39 5.56 -12.66
CA VAL A 221 -9.37 6.00 -14.05
C VAL A 221 -10.06 4.98 -14.96
N VAL A 222 -10.86 5.46 -15.91
CA VAL A 222 -11.30 4.71 -17.09
C VAL A 222 -10.69 5.39 -18.30
N ASN A 223 -9.71 4.72 -18.90
CA ASN A 223 -8.87 5.18 -19.97
C ASN A 223 -9.37 4.58 -21.31
N LEU A 224 -9.85 5.40 -22.23
CA LEU A 224 -10.43 4.90 -23.47
C LEU A 224 -9.37 4.75 -24.55
N MET A 225 -9.35 3.61 -25.24
CA MET A 225 -8.58 3.45 -26.49
C MET A 225 -9.41 4.02 -27.65
N THR A 226 -9.15 5.28 -28.02
CA THR A 226 -9.91 6.06 -29.00
C THR A 226 -9.37 5.90 -30.42
N PHE A 227 -9.11 4.64 -30.78
CA PHE A 227 -8.62 4.17 -32.08
C PHE A 227 -9.16 2.76 -32.30
N ASP A 228 -8.94 2.20 -33.48
CA ASP A 228 -9.36 0.83 -33.81
C ASP A 228 -10.88 0.63 -33.65
N TYR A 229 -11.67 1.55 -34.22
CA TYR A 229 -13.13 1.47 -34.12
C TYR A 229 -13.72 0.29 -34.91
N TYR A 230 -13.03 -0.17 -35.97
CA TYR A 230 -13.40 -1.29 -36.85
C TYR A 230 -14.86 -1.25 -37.35
N ASP A 231 -15.45 -0.06 -37.47
CA ASP A 231 -16.85 0.14 -37.89
C ASP A 231 -16.98 0.39 -39.41
N ASN A 232 -15.88 0.25 -40.14
CA ASN A 232 -15.78 0.43 -41.58
C ASN A 232 -16.13 1.85 -42.06
N ALA A 233 -15.82 2.86 -41.23
CA ALA A 233 -15.99 4.28 -41.54
C ALA A 233 -14.64 5.04 -41.58
N THR A 234 -14.67 6.25 -42.13
CA THR A 234 -13.59 7.23 -41.96
C THR A 234 -13.91 8.08 -40.74
N HIS A 235 -12.91 8.30 -39.90
CA HIS A 235 -13.07 8.98 -38.62
C HIS A 235 -12.36 10.32 -38.58
N ASN A 236 -12.88 11.24 -37.77
CA ASN A 236 -12.14 12.41 -37.33
C ASN A 236 -11.68 12.12 -35.90
N MET A 237 -10.53 11.48 -35.79
CA MET A 237 -10.06 10.88 -34.54
C MET A 237 -10.17 11.82 -33.34
N ALA A 238 -9.82 13.10 -33.47
CA ALA A 238 -9.97 14.05 -32.35
C ALA A 238 -11.43 14.27 -31.94
N ASN A 239 -12.34 14.45 -32.90
CA ASN A 239 -13.76 14.60 -32.58
C ASN A 239 -14.33 13.31 -31.97
N ASP A 240 -13.93 12.16 -32.50
CA ASP A 240 -14.38 10.85 -32.03
C ASP A 240 -13.87 10.56 -30.61
N THR A 241 -12.63 10.95 -30.27
CA THR A 241 -12.11 10.97 -28.89
C THR A 241 -13.01 11.80 -27.97
N GLU A 242 -13.33 13.04 -28.36
CA GLU A 242 -14.14 13.95 -27.55
C GLU A 242 -15.56 13.40 -27.32
N THR A 243 -16.19 12.82 -28.34
CA THR A 243 -17.53 12.23 -28.23
C THR A 243 -17.53 10.91 -27.46
N ALA A 244 -16.49 10.09 -27.61
CA ALA A 244 -16.35 8.85 -26.86
C ALA A 244 -16.18 9.13 -25.36
N ALA A 245 -15.34 10.11 -25.01
CA ALA A 245 -15.16 10.54 -23.63
C ALA A 245 -16.43 11.17 -23.03
N GLN A 246 -17.21 11.94 -23.79
CA GLN A 246 -18.53 12.41 -23.34
C GLN A 246 -19.49 11.23 -23.08
N GLY A 247 -19.49 10.22 -23.94
CA GLY A 247 -20.27 9.01 -23.74
C GLY A 247 -19.89 8.24 -22.48
N LEU A 248 -18.59 8.10 -22.22
CA LEU A 248 -18.08 7.53 -20.97
C LEU A 248 -18.49 8.38 -19.77
N HIS A 249 -18.37 9.71 -19.84
CA HIS A 249 -18.81 10.60 -18.76
C HIS A 249 -20.27 10.34 -18.36
N ASP A 250 -21.17 10.23 -19.33
CA ASP A 250 -22.59 9.96 -19.08
C ASP A 250 -22.82 8.56 -18.49
N GLN A 251 -22.01 7.57 -18.89
CA GLN A 251 -22.02 6.22 -18.32
C GLN A 251 -21.52 6.23 -16.85
N LEU A 252 -20.44 6.96 -16.57
CA LEU A 252 -19.90 7.11 -15.21
C LEU A 252 -20.89 7.84 -14.31
N ALA A 253 -21.61 8.86 -14.80
CA ALA A 253 -22.66 9.55 -14.02
C ALA A 253 -23.76 8.59 -13.56
N ARG A 254 -24.09 7.56 -14.37
CA ARG A 254 -25.06 6.52 -13.99
C ARG A 254 -24.48 5.50 -13.00
N LEU A 255 -23.19 5.19 -13.10
CA LEU A 255 -22.52 4.26 -12.20
C LEU A 255 -22.18 4.89 -10.83
N TYR A 256 -21.94 6.20 -10.81
CA TYR A 256 -21.49 6.96 -9.65
C TYR A 256 -22.33 8.23 -9.46
N PRO A 257 -23.62 8.11 -9.11
CA PRO A 257 -24.54 9.25 -9.04
C PRO A 257 -24.16 10.30 -7.99
N ASP A 258 -23.33 9.94 -7.01
CA ASP A 258 -22.85 10.84 -5.95
C ASP A 258 -21.61 11.65 -6.32
N LYS A 259 -20.99 11.39 -7.48
CA LYS A 259 -19.83 12.15 -7.96
C LYS A 259 -20.27 13.42 -8.69
N SER A 260 -19.59 14.52 -8.42
CA SER A 260 -19.72 15.75 -9.20
C SER A 260 -19.18 15.59 -10.62
N ASP A 261 -19.63 16.46 -11.53
CA ASP A 261 -19.14 16.52 -12.92
C ASP A 261 -17.60 16.60 -13.01
N ALA A 262 -16.97 17.43 -12.19
CA ALA A 262 -15.51 17.54 -12.13
C ALA A 262 -14.82 16.25 -11.67
N GLN A 263 -15.43 15.50 -10.74
CA GLN A 263 -14.91 14.20 -10.32
C GLN A 263 -15.09 13.13 -11.41
N LEU A 264 -16.18 13.19 -12.18
CA LEU A 264 -16.43 12.28 -13.30
C LEU A 264 -15.42 12.52 -14.44
N TRP A 265 -15.20 13.77 -14.84
CA TRP A 265 -14.15 14.11 -15.80
C TRP A 265 -12.76 13.73 -15.29
N GLY A 266 -12.49 13.94 -14.00
CA GLY A 266 -11.24 13.53 -13.35
C GLY A 266 -11.03 12.01 -13.23
N MET A 267 -12.01 11.20 -13.65
CA MET A 267 -11.87 9.74 -13.80
C MET A 267 -11.59 9.32 -15.25
N ILE A 268 -11.64 10.23 -16.22
CA ILE A 268 -11.51 9.87 -17.64
C ILE A 268 -10.05 9.95 -18.07
N GLY A 269 -9.61 8.96 -18.84
CA GLY A 269 -8.40 9.03 -19.64
C GLY A 269 -8.71 8.76 -21.12
N VAL A 270 -7.82 9.20 -22.00
CA VAL A 270 -7.85 8.78 -23.42
C VAL A 270 -6.44 8.35 -23.85
N THR A 271 -6.38 7.23 -24.56
CA THR A 271 -5.21 6.65 -25.23
C THR A 271 -5.45 6.73 -26.72
N GLU A 272 -4.59 7.47 -27.41
CA GLU A 272 -4.62 7.59 -28.86
C GLU A 272 -3.67 6.58 -29.52
N MET A 273 -3.79 6.33 -30.82
CA MET A 273 -2.77 5.59 -31.57
C MET A 273 -2.10 6.54 -32.56
N PRO A 274 -0.84 7.01 -32.35
CA PRO A 274 -0.24 8.04 -33.18
C PRO A 274 -0.14 7.64 -34.66
N GLY A 275 -0.55 8.52 -35.55
CA GLY A 275 -0.55 8.27 -36.99
C GLY A 275 -1.57 7.22 -37.41
N VAL A 276 -1.20 6.34 -38.34
CA VAL A 276 -2.09 5.30 -38.90
C VAL A 276 -2.30 4.20 -37.85
N ASP A 277 -3.55 3.89 -37.54
CA ASP A 277 -3.90 2.76 -36.64
C ASP A 277 -4.11 1.45 -37.41
N ASP A 278 -4.46 0.37 -36.70
CA ASP A 278 -4.54 -0.98 -37.25
C ASP A 278 -5.71 -1.16 -38.24
N PHE A 279 -6.75 -0.32 -38.16
CA PHE A 279 -7.79 -0.27 -39.19
C PHE A 279 -7.26 0.33 -40.51
N GLY A 280 -6.30 1.25 -40.41
CA GLY A 280 -5.53 1.78 -41.52
C GLY A 280 -5.82 3.27 -41.78
N PRO A 281 -5.51 3.80 -42.99
CA PRO A 281 -5.51 5.25 -43.23
C PRO A 281 -6.85 5.97 -43.04
N ALA A 282 -7.97 5.24 -42.92
CA ALA A 282 -9.28 5.79 -42.58
C ALA A 282 -9.36 6.26 -41.12
N GLU A 283 -8.49 5.73 -40.25
CA GLU A 283 -8.29 6.11 -38.86
C GLU A 283 -6.82 6.54 -38.69
N THR A 284 -6.53 7.81 -38.98
CA THR A 284 -5.20 8.39 -38.82
C THR A 284 -5.23 9.52 -37.80
N PHE A 285 -4.63 9.30 -36.63
CA PHE A 285 -4.47 10.32 -35.60
C PHE A 285 -3.29 11.23 -35.92
N THR A 286 -3.58 12.40 -36.48
CA THR A 286 -2.54 13.35 -36.93
C THR A 286 -2.01 14.23 -35.79
N LEU A 287 -0.89 14.94 -36.04
CA LEU A 287 -0.40 15.99 -35.12
C LEU A 287 -1.42 17.13 -34.92
N ALA A 288 -2.34 17.36 -35.86
CA ALA A 288 -3.43 18.32 -35.68
C ALA A 288 -4.46 17.79 -34.67
N ASN A 289 -4.81 16.50 -34.78
CA ASN A 289 -5.67 15.83 -33.80
C ASN A 289 -5.06 15.85 -32.40
N ALA A 290 -3.77 15.55 -32.27
CA ALA A 290 -3.05 15.62 -31.00
C ALA A 290 -3.18 17.02 -30.35
N ARG A 291 -2.97 18.11 -31.10
CA ARG A 291 -3.12 19.46 -30.52
C ARG A 291 -4.56 19.77 -30.08
N GLN A 292 -5.54 19.29 -30.84
CA GLN A 292 -6.95 19.44 -30.49
C GLN A 292 -7.29 18.68 -29.20
N VAL A 293 -6.96 17.38 -29.15
CA VAL A 293 -7.20 16.53 -27.97
C VAL A 293 -6.48 17.07 -26.74
N TYR A 294 -5.23 17.54 -26.87
CA TYR A 294 -4.51 18.19 -25.78
C TYR A 294 -5.28 19.41 -25.21
N GLY A 295 -5.75 20.30 -26.10
CA GLY A 295 -6.50 21.49 -25.71
C GLY A 295 -7.81 21.14 -25.02
N TRP A 296 -8.56 20.18 -25.57
CA TRP A 296 -9.80 19.68 -25.00
C TRP A 296 -9.58 19.00 -23.64
N ALA A 297 -8.60 18.10 -23.53
CA ALA A 297 -8.30 17.35 -22.32
C ALA A 297 -7.92 18.28 -21.17
N THR A 298 -7.11 19.30 -21.47
CA THR A 298 -6.73 20.36 -20.50
C THR A 298 -7.94 21.16 -20.05
N ALA A 299 -8.83 21.54 -20.98
CA ALA A 299 -10.05 22.29 -20.66
C ALA A 299 -11.04 21.47 -19.81
N LYS A 300 -11.19 20.18 -20.11
CA LYS A 300 -12.04 19.24 -19.36
C LYS A 300 -11.42 18.76 -18.04
N LYS A 301 -10.09 18.91 -17.89
CA LYS A 301 -9.34 18.44 -16.72
C LYS A 301 -9.48 16.93 -16.50
N ILE A 302 -9.35 16.17 -17.59
CA ILE A 302 -9.36 14.71 -17.52
C ILE A 302 -8.14 14.17 -16.76
N ASN A 303 -8.14 12.93 -16.30
CA ASN A 303 -7.04 12.36 -15.54
C ASN A 303 -5.80 12.08 -16.40
N THR A 304 -5.99 11.39 -17.52
CA THR A 304 -4.90 10.75 -18.24
C THR A 304 -4.95 11.13 -19.72
N LEU A 305 -3.81 11.55 -20.26
CA LEU A 305 -3.51 11.44 -21.69
C LEU A 305 -2.50 10.32 -21.87
N SER A 306 -2.71 9.48 -22.87
CA SER A 306 -1.78 8.42 -23.24
C SER A 306 -1.81 8.24 -24.75
N PHE A 307 -0.92 7.40 -25.24
CA PHE A 307 -1.02 6.85 -26.57
C PHE A 307 -0.30 5.51 -26.69
N TRP A 308 -0.71 4.69 -27.65
CA TRP A 308 -0.08 3.46 -28.08
C TRP A 308 0.77 3.69 -29.34
N ALA A 309 2.10 3.73 -29.28
CA ALA A 309 2.98 3.61 -28.12
C ALA A 309 4.18 4.55 -28.30
N LEU A 310 4.99 4.75 -27.25
CA LEU A 310 6.16 5.63 -27.27
C LEU A 310 7.08 5.29 -28.45
N GLN A 311 7.36 4.02 -28.66
CA GLN A 311 8.16 3.51 -29.79
C GLN A 311 7.64 3.94 -31.18
N ARG A 312 6.33 4.16 -31.32
CA ARG A 312 5.69 4.60 -32.57
C ARG A 312 5.88 6.08 -32.88
N ASP A 313 6.28 6.89 -31.91
CA ASP A 313 6.35 8.36 -32.03
C ASP A 313 7.58 8.84 -32.83
N ASN A 314 7.65 8.42 -34.10
CA ASN A 314 8.66 8.84 -35.06
C ASN A 314 8.13 8.80 -36.49
N GLY A 315 8.70 9.63 -37.36
CA GLY A 315 8.30 9.78 -38.76
C GLY A 315 9.18 9.01 -39.74
N GLY A 316 9.72 7.85 -39.33
CA GLY A 316 10.63 7.06 -40.15
C GLY A 316 9.97 6.32 -41.33
N CYS A 317 8.64 6.30 -41.41
CA CYS A 317 7.87 5.46 -42.33
C CYS A 317 6.61 6.14 -42.94
N PRO A 318 6.68 7.40 -43.43
CA PRO A 318 5.49 8.08 -43.94
C PRO A 318 4.83 7.31 -45.10
N GLY A 319 3.50 7.16 -45.03
CA GLY A 319 2.71 6.41 -46.00
C GLY A 319 2.74 4.89 -45.79
N GLY A 320 3.40 4.41 -44.73
CA GLY A 320 3.35 3.01 -44.30
C GLY A 320 2.03 2.63 -43.61
N PRO A 321 1.76 1.32 -43.47
CA PRO A 321 0.66 0.84 -42.64
C PRO A 321 0.97 1.05 -41.15
N ALA A 322 0.02 0.67 -40.28
CA ALA A 322 0.26 0.54 -38.85
C ALA A 322 1.52 -0.31 -38.56
N SER A 323 2.27 0.10 -37.53
CA SER A 323 3.49 -0.57 -37.12
C SER A 323 3.83 -0.26 -35.66
N ASP A 324 4.40 -1.24 -34.96
CA ASP A 324 4.85 -1.13 -33.57
C ASP A 324 5.95 -0.07 -33.36
N ASN A 325 6.74 0.22 -34.41
CA ASN A 325 7.93 1.05 -34.27
C ASN A 325 7.88 2.36 -35.06
N CYS A 326 6.73 2.73 -35.63
CA CYS A 326 6.58 3.97 -36.38
C CYS A 326 5.09 4.33 -36.62
N SER A 327 4.78 5.63 -36.71
CA SER A 327 3.41 6.13 -36.81
C SER A 327 2.80 6.08 -38.22
N GLY A 328 3.59 5.86 -39.26
CA GLY A 328 3.09 5.87 -40.64
C GLY A 328 2.85 7.27 -41.23
N ILE A 329 3.13 8.36 -40.49
CA ILE A 329 2.95 9.74 -40.96
C ILE A 329 4.26 10.53 -40.99
N GLU A 330 4.27 11.66 -41.71
CA GLU A 330 5.37 12.62 -41.64
C GLU A 330 5.33 13.37 -40.31
N GLN A 331 6.38 13.23 -39.51
CA GLN A 331 6.58 13.91 -38.24
C GLN A 331 8.08 13.91 -37.88
N GLN A 332 8.48 14.74 -36.91
CA GLN A 332 9.75 14.56 -36.23
C GLN A 332 9.62 13.51 -35.11
N THR A 333 10.73 12.86 -34.77
CA THR A 333 10.79 11.97 -33.59
C THR A 333 10.34 12.72 -32.34
N TRP A 334 9.43 12.13 -31.58
CA TRP A 334 8.82 12.65 -30.36
C TRP A 334 7.82 13.82 -30.53
N ASP A 335 7.26 14.05 -31.72
CA ASP A 335 6.31 15.16 -31.92
C ASP A 335 5.01 14.96 -31.12
N PHE A 336 4.45 13.76 -31.05
CA PHE A 336 3.25 13.50 -30.24
C PHE A 336 3.56 13.66 -28.75
N THR A 337 4.70 13.13 -28.30
CA THR A 337 5.20 13.30 -26.93
C THR A 337 5.36 14.78 -26.59
N ARG A 338 5.96 15.60 -27.47
CA ARG A 338 6.12 17.04 -27.24
C ARG A 338 4.78 17.77 -27.09
N ILE A 339 3.74 17.32 -27.80
CA ILE A 339 2.39 17.90 -27.70
C ILE A 339 1.73 17.52 -26.37
N PHE A 340 1.83 16.26 -25.94
CA PHE A 340 1.12 15.78 -24.74
C PHE A 340 1.90 15.92 -23.43
N ALA A 341 3.23 15.94 -23.43
CA ALA A 341 4.05 16.01 -22.21
C ALA A 341 3.67 17.18 -21.27
N PRO A 342 3.35 18.40 -21.75
CA PRO A 342 2.91 19.49 -20.89
C PRO A 342 1.59 19.25 -20.14
N PHE A 343 0.81 18.21 -20.50
CA PHE A 343 -0.45 17.86 -19.82
C PHE A 343 -0.20 17.40 -18.38
N THR A 344 0.97 16.79 -18.15
CA THR A 344 1.39 16.36 -16.82
C THR A 344 1.45 17.57 -15.89
N SER A 345 0.48 17.68 -14.99
CA SER A 345 0.31 18.85 -14.15
C SER A 345 -0.40 18.50 -12.83
N GLY A 346 -0.23 19.37 -11.83
CA GLY A 346 -0.56 19.09 -10.45
C GLY A 346 0.68 18.68 -9.64
N SER A 347 0.63 18.89 -8.32
CA SER A 347 1.74 18.52 -7.44
C SER A 347 1.79 17.00 -7.29
N SER A 348 2.81 16.35 -7.85
CA SER A 348 3.20 14.99 -7.50
C SER A 348 3.97 14.91 -6.19
N THR A 349 4.35 16.04 -5.59
CA THR A 349 5.03 16.01 -4.29
C THR A 349 4.02 15.54 -3.24
N PRO A 350 4.13 14.30 -2.74
CA PRO A 350 3.28 13.85 -1.67
C PRO A 350 3.61 14.73 -0.46
N GLN A 351 2.60 15.26 0.23
CA GLN A 351 2.85 15.75 1.59
C GLN A 351 3.43 14.58 2.37
N ASN A 352 4.60 14.77 2.99
CA ASN A 352 5.26 13.71 3.76
C ASN A 352 4.26 13.12 4.76
N ASP A 353 4.29 11.81 5.00
CA ASP A 353 3.47 11.15 6.01
C ASP A 353 4.13 9.86 6.52
N PHE A 354 3.69 9.37 7.68
CA PHE A 354 4.20 8.15 8.29
C PHE A 354 3.10 7.36 9.01
N SER A 355 3.37 6.10 9.38
CA SER A 355 2.52 5.30 10.27
C SER A 355 3.24 4.94 11.57
N VAL A 356 2.48 4.53 12.58
CA VAL A 356 2.98 4.01 13.87
C VAL A 356 2.24 2.72 14.17
N THR A 357 2.96 1.64 14.46
CA THR A 357 2.40 0.35 14.86
C THR A 357 3.15 -0.23 16.07
N ALA A 358 2.52 -1.15 16.80
CA ALA A 358 3.14 -1.90 17.89
C ALA A 358 3.11 -3.39 17.57
N ALA A 359 4.26 -4.07 17.64
CA ALA A 359 4.39 -5.49 17.34
C ALA A 359 5.22 -6.20 18.43
N PRO A 360 4.62 -7.13 19.20
CA PRO A 360 3.20 -7.51 19.16
C PRO A 360 2.28 -6.38 19.66
N ALA A 361 1.04 -6.32 19.16
CA ALA A 361 0.04 -5.32 19.58
C ALA A 361 -0.57 -5.59 20.97
N THR A 362 -0.28 -6.75 21.56
CA THR A 362 -0.78 -7.17 22.87
C THR A 362 0.30 -7.93 23.63
N GLY A 363 0.26 -7.91 24.95
CA GLY A 363 1.08 -8.78 25.79
C GLY A 363 0.56 -8.88 27.21
N SER A 364 1.11 -9.81 27.99
CA SER A 364 0.68 -10.09 29.36
C SER A 364 1.87 -10.10 30.31
N VAL A 365 1.65 -9.65 31.55
CA VAL A 365 2.66 -9.63 32.60
C VAL A 365 2.02 -9.83 33.97
N THR A 366 2.69 -10.55 34.87
CA THR A 366 2.31 -10.57 36.29
C THR A 366 2.72 -9.25 36.94
N ALA A 367 1.89 -8.71 37.82
CA ALA A 367 2.23 -7.50 38.58
C ALA A 367 3.60 -7.63 39.27
N GLY A 368 4.45 -6.61 39.13
CA GLY A 368 5.86 -6.65 39.54
C GLY A 368 6.84 -7.05 38.41
N GLY A 369 6.33 -7.48 37.26
CA GLY A 369 7.12 -7.87 36.09
C GLY A 369 7.21 -6.80 35.00
N THR A 370 7.83 -7.17 33.87
CA THR A 370 8.03 -6.30 32.71
C THR A 370 7.46 -6.92 31.42
N ALA A 371 6.84 -6.11 30.57
CA ALA A 371 6.47 -6.46 29.20
C ALA A 371 7.16 -5.53 28.19
N THR A 372 7.39 -6.02 26.97
CA THR A 372 7.97 -5.22 25.89
C THR A 372 7.18 -5.36 24.58
N THR A 373 7.21 -4.31 23.77
CA THR A 373 6.73 -4.34 22.38
C THR A 373 7.61 -3.45 21.50
N THR A 374 7.73 -3.77 20.23
CA THR A 374 8.45 -2.93 19.27
C THR A 374 7.48 -1.93 18.66
N VAL A 375 7.73 -0.64 18.87
CA VAL A 375 7.06 0.46 18.16
C VAL A 375 7.77 0.63 16.82
N GLN A 376 7.06 0.36 15.73
CA GLN A 376 7.57 0.48 14.38
C GLN A 376 6.96 1.71 13.72
N THR A 377 7.75 2.39 12.88
CA THR A 377 7.26 3.46 12.01
C THR A 377 7.56 3.10 10.57
N ALA A 378 6.69 3.50 9.64
CA ALA A 378 6.93 3.38 8.20
C ALA A 378 6.60 4.71 7.52
N VAL A 379 7.23 4.98 6.38
CA VAL A 379 6.85 6.11 5.53
C VAL A 379 5.63 5.71 4.71
N THR A 380 4.58 6.52 4.75
CA THR A 380 3.31 6.30 4.03
C THR A 380 3.15 7.26 2.86
N ALA A 381 3.81 8.41 2.90
CA ALA A 381 3.90 9.36 1.79
C ALA A 381 5.21 10.18 1.87
N GLY A 382 5.79 10.54 0.74
CA GLY A 382 6.93 11.46 0.68
C GLY A 382 8.21 10.94 1.36
N ALA A 383 8.96 11.86 1.98
CA ALA A 383 10.26 11.57 2.58
C ALA A 383 10.16 11.17 4.06
N ALA A 384 11.07 10.28 4.48
CA ALA A 384 11.23 9.87 5.88
C ALA A 384 11.56 11.07 6.79
N GLN A 385 10.65 11.35 7.72
CA GLN A 385 10.71 12.46 8.67
C GLN A 385 11.11 11.98 10.08
N LYS A 386 11.57 12.91 10.93
CA LYS A 386 11.79 12.62 12.36
C LYS A 386 10.43 12.50 13.05
N VAL A 387 10.20 11.39 13.73
CA VAL A 387 8.98 11.06 14.48
C VAL A 387 9.32 11.02 15.96
N ASN A 388 8.77 11.94 16.75
CA ASN A 388 8.88 11.95 18.21
C ASN A 388 7.82 11.02 18.80
N LEU A 389 8.21 10.11 19.67
CA LEU A 389 7.34 9.08 20.25
C LEU A 389 6.96 9.47 21.68
N THR A 390 5.67 9.36 21.98
CA THR A 390 5.12 9.58 23.33
C THR A 390 4.18 8.43 23.69
N VAL A 391 4.03 8.17 24.99
CA VAL A 391 3.20 7.07 25.50
C VAL A 391 2.20 7.63 26.50
N ASN A 392 0.92 7.38 26.24
CA ASN A 392 -0.21 7.84 27.05
C ASN A 392 -1.10 6.65 27.47
N GLY A 393 -1.97 6.86 28.45
CA GLY A 393 -2.88 5.81 28.95
C GLY A 393 -2.20 4.75 29.81
N VAL A 394 -1.03 5.06 30.39
CA VAL A 394 -0.31 4.15 31.28
C VAL A 394 -1.04 4.08 32.64
N PRO A 395 -1.45 2.90 33.12
CA PRO A 395 -2.18 2.78 34.39
C PRO A 395 -1.27 3.03 35.59
N ALA A 396 -1.88 3.33 36.75
CA ALA A 396 -1.15 3.51 38.01
C ALA A 396 -0.29 2.28 38.34
N GLY A 397 0.91 2.50 38.88
CA GLY A 397 1.85 1.43 39.20
C GLY A 397 2.55 0.82 38.00
N VAL A 398 2.44 1.43 36.80
CA VAL A 398 3.18 1.03 35.59
C VAL A 398 4.03 2.19 35.10
N THR A 399 5.28 1.90 34.75
CA THR A 399 6.22 2.85 34.14
C THR A 399 6.48 2.44 32.70
N ALA A 400 6.30 3.37 31.77
CA ALA A 400 6.61 3.19 30.35
C ALA A 400 7.94 3.86 30.01
N SER A 401 8.83 3.16 29.30
CA SER A 401 10.06 3.71 28.75
C SER A 401 10.28 3.28 27.30
N LEU A 402 10.74 4.20 26.48
CA LEU A 402 11.13 3.93 25.09
C LEU A 402 12.65 3.88 24.99
N SER A 403 13.18 2.96 24.19
CA SER A 403 14.64 2.90 23.91
C SER A 403 15.15 4.13 23.15
N ALA A 404 14.26 4.84 22.46
CA ALA A 404 14.50 6.13 21.83
C ALA A 404 13.21 6.97 21.89
N ASP A 405 13.34 8.23 22.25
CA ASP A 405 12.25 9.22 22.27
C ASP A 405 11.85 9.70 20.87
N SER A 406 12.66 9.40 19.86
CA SER A 406 12.40 9.70 18.47
C SER A 406 13.09 8.72 17.54
N VAL A 407 12.49 8.51 16.37
CA VAL A 407 13.04 7.69 15.28
C VAL A 407 12.90 8.44 13.97
N LYS A 408 13.68 8.07 12.95
CA LYS A 408 13.36 8.46 11.57
C LYS A 408 12.28 7.51 11.07
N ALA A 409 11.25 8.00 10.39
CA ALA A 409 10.20 7.15 9.81
C ALA A 409 10.82 6.02 8.96
N GLY A 410 10.38 4.78 9.18
CA GLY A 410 11.05 3.55 8.72
C GLY A 410 11.93 2.88 9.79
N GLY A 411 12.18 3.56 10.92
CA GLY A 411 12.87 3.03 12.09
C GLY A 411 11.92 2.54 13.18
N SER A 412 12.48 2.06 14.29
CA SER A 412 11.73 1.50 15.41
C SER A 412 12.34 1.84 16.77
N ALA A 413 11.54 1.72 17.82
CA ALA A 413 11.95 1.84 19.21
C ALA A 413 11.28 0.73 20.05
N THR A 414 11.96 0.23 21.07
CA THR A 414 11.38 -0.73 22.01
C THR A 414 10.65 0.02 23.12
N LEU A 415 9.35 -0.25 23.28
CA LEU A 415 8.57 0.16 24.45
C LEU A 415 8.69 -0.91 25.53
N THR A 416 9.11 -0.50 26.72
CA THR A 416 9.19 -1.32 27.93
C THR A 416 8.19 -0.82 28.96
N LEU A 417 7.40 -1.75 29.51
CA LEU A 417 6.37 -1.48 30.53
C LEU A 417 6.73 -2.26 31.78
N ALA A 418 7.25 -1.57 32.78
CA ALA A 418 7.58 -2.14 34.08
C ALA A 418 6.41 -1.93 35.04
N THR A 419 5.91 -3.01 35.64
CA THR A 419 4.78 -2.99 36.57
C THR A 419 5.25 -3.16 38.01
N THR A 420 4.55 -2.54 38.95
CA THR A 420 4.68 -2.80 40.39
C THR A 420 3.63 -3.80 40.85
N ALA A 421 3.77 -4.33 42.07
CA ALA A 421 2.76 -5.21 42.66
C ALA A 421 1.38 -4.51 42.84
N ALA A 422 1.36 -3.19 42.97
CA ALA A 422 0.16 -2.38 43.13
C ALA A 422 -0.57 -2.09 41.80
N ALA A 423 0.01 -2.46 40.65
CA ALA A 423 -0.60 -2.22 39.35
C ALA A 423 -1.98 -2.92 39.27
N PRO A 424 -3.04 -2.28 38.74
CA PRO A 424 -4.35 -2.93 38.63
C PRO A 424 -4.33 -4.12 37.69
N SER A 425 -4.89 -5.24 38.15
CA SER A 425 -5.13 -6.37 37.26
C SER A 425 -6.18 -6.04 36.19
N GLY A 426 -6.10 -6.73 35.06
CA GLY A 426 -6.96 -6.51 33.90
C GLY A 426 -6.19 -6.01 32.67
N THR A 427 -6.93 -5.73 31.60
CA THR A 427 -6.37 -5.29 30.32
C THR A 427 -6.43 -3.77 30.22
N HIS A 428 -5.27 -3.14 30.05
CA HIS A 428 -5.08 -1.71 29.91
C HIS A 428 -4.67 -1.36 28.48
N ARG A 429 -5.29 -0.32 27.91
CA ARG A 429 -4.96 0.17 26.57
C ARG A 429 -3.98 1.33 26.67
N ILE A 430 -2.76 1.08 26.21
CA ILE A 430 -1.68 2.07 26.19
C ILE A 430 -1.54 2.57 24.76
N THR A 431 -1.56 3.90 24.59
CA THR A 431 -1.48 4.53 23.28
C THR A 431 -0.08 5.09 23.07
N VAL A 432 0.59 4.62 22.03
CA VAL A 432 1.85 5.20 21.56
C VAL A 432 1.53 6.17 20.44
N THR A 433 1.92 7.44 20.59
CA THR A 433 1.72 8.49 19.58
C THR A 433 3.06 8.91 19.01
N GLY A 434 3.22 8.75 17.70
CA GLY A 434 4.31 9.37 16.95
C GLY A 434 3.86 10.71 16.40
N THR A 435 4.67 11.74 16.57
CA THR A 435 4.44 13.11 16.05
C THR A 435 5.61 13.54 15.18
N GLY A 436 5.33 13.87 13.94
CA GLY A 436 6.28 14.41 12.98
C GLY A 436 5.77 15.71 12.34
N PRO A 437 6.58 16.36 11.48
CA PRO A 437 6.15 17.52 10.70
C PRO A 437 4.82 17.36 9.94
N SER A 438 4.44 16.15 9.55
CA SER A 438 3.19 15.89 8.83
C SER A 438 1.94 15.73 9.69
N GLY A 439 2.09 15.61 11.01
CA GLY A 439 0.99 15.31 11.93
C GLY A 439 1.34 14.22 12.93
N SER A 440 0.31 13.68 13.58
CA SER A 440 0.43 12.65 14.60
C SER A 440 -0.34 11.39 14.23
N HIS A 441 0.27 10.23 14.46
CA HIS A 441 -0.33 8.90 14.29
C HIS A 441 -0.15 8.08 15.55
N SER A 442 -1.05 7.13 15.80
CA SER A 442 -1.05 6.38 17.04
C SER A 442 -1.29 4.89 16.86
N ALA A 443 -0.58 4.09 17.64
CA ALA A 443 -0.84 2.67 17.84
C ALA A 443 -1.38 2.42 19.25
N THR A 444 -2.24 1.41 19.40
CA THR A 444 -2.67 0.95 20.72
C THR A 444 -2.02 -0.39 21.03
N TYR A 445 -1.42 -0.50 22.21
CA TYR A 445 -0.92 -1.73 22.79
C TYR A 445 -1.83 -2.16 23.96
N ALA A 446 -2.34 -3.38 23.93
CA ALA A 446 -3.13 -3.93 25.03
C ALA A 446 -2.24 -4.72 26.01
N LEU A 447 -2.03 -4.17 27.20
CA LEU A 447 -1.29 -4.81 28.28
C LEU A 447 -2.26 -5.51 29.24
N THR A 448 -2.16 -6.82 29.37
CA THR A 448 -2.88 -7.58 30.40
C THR A 448 -2.00 -7.77 31.63
N ILE A 449 -2.45 -7.26 32.78
CA ILE A 449 -1.77 -7.42 34.07
C ILE A 449 -2.49 -8.49 34.88
N THR A 450 -1.76 -9.51 35.34
CA THR A 450 -2.28 -10.58 36.19
C THR A 450 -1.75 -10.45 37.62
N GLY A 451 -2.56 -10.82 38.62
CA GLY A 451 -2.14 -10.86 40.03
C GLY A 451 -1.94 -9.50 40.72
N GLY A 452 -2.26 -8.39 40.04
CA GLY A 452 -2.17 -7.04 40.60
C GLY A 452 -3.39 -6.64 41.43
N SER A 453 -3.16 -5.94 42.54
CA SER A 453 -4.20 -5.56 43.52
C SER A 453 -4.99 -4.30 43.15
N GLY A 454 -4.49 -3.48 42.22
CA GLY A 454 -5.16 -2.24 41.79
C GLY A 454 -5.36 -1.21 42.89
N GLY A 455 -4.50 -1.21 43.90
CA GLY A 455 -4.70 -0.37 45.08
C GLY A 455 -5.91 -0.82 45.94
N GLN A 456 -6.32 -2.09 45.85
CA GLN A 456 -7.25 -2.69 46.79
C GLN A 456 -6.50 -3.64 47.74
N CYS A 457 -6.30 -3.18 48.96
CA CYS A 457 -5.86 -4.04 50.04
C CYS A 457 -6.89 -5.16 50.29
N THR A 458 -6.42 -6.41 50.26
CA THR A 458 -7.27 -7.60 50.49
C THR A 458 -7.48 -7.90 51.98
N ALA A 459 -6.62 -7.33 52.84
CA ALA A 459 -6.79 -7.38 54.29
C ALA A 459 -7.98 -6.49 54.73
N ALA A 460 -8.70 -6.93 55.76
CA ALA A 460 -9.82 -6.16 56.31
C ALA A 460 -9.37 -4.78 56.81
N PRO A 461 -10.18 -3.71 56.67
CA PRO A 461 -9.84 -2.40 57.19
C PRO A 461 -9.51 -2.42 58.68
N TRP A 462 -8.45 -1.70 59.07
CA TRP A 462 -8.13 -1.50 60.48
C TRP A 462 -9.27 -0.75 61.18
N ALA A 463 -9.61 -1.20 62.39
CA ALA A 463 -10.63 -0.60 63.23
C ALA A 463 -10.08 -0.41 64.64
N ALA A 464 -10.13 0.83 65.15
CA ALA A 464 -9.55 1.21 66.43
C ALA A 464 -10.08 0.39 67.63
N GLY A 465 -11.33 -0.08 67.59
CA GLY A 465 -11.95 -0.87 68.66
C GLY A 465 -11.67 -2.39 68.58
N THR A 466 -10.96 -2.86 67.56
CA THR A 466 -10.72 -4.29 67.34
C THR A 466 -9.38 -4.70 67.94
N VAL A 467 -9.36 -5.84 68.62
CA VAL A 467 -8.12 -6.46 69.11
C VAL A 467 -7.45 -7.20 67.95
N TYR A 468 -6.17 -6.91 67.72
CA TYR A 468 -5.33 -7.60 66.75
C TYR A 468 -4.21 -8.37 67.46
N THR A 469 -3.90 -9.59 66.98
CA THR A 469 -2.81 -10.43 67.51
C THR A 469 -1.69 -10.63 66.48
N ALA A 470 -0.53 -11.11 66.94
CA ALA A 470 0.65 -11.28 66.11
C ALA A 470 0.36 -12.04 64.80
N GLY A 471 0.75 -11.46 63.67
CA GLY A 471 0.56 -12.03 62.33
C GLY A 471 -0.74 -11.62 61.63
N GLN A 472 -1.73 -11.06 62.33
CA GLN A 472 -2.94 -10.55 61.70
C GLN A 472 -2.64 -9.34 60.82
N GLN A 473 -3.29 -9.28 59.66
CA GLN A 473 -3.12 -8.22 58.68
C GLN A 473 -4.37 -7.36 58.56
N VAL A 474 -4.16 -6.06 58.39
CA VAL A 474 -5.21 -5.07 58.19
C VAL A 474 -4.85 -4.13 57.05
N SER A 475 -5.86 -3.54 56.42
CA SER A 475 -5.68 -2.44 55.49
C SER A 475 -5.87 -1.10 56.17
N HIS A 476 -4.95 -0.17 55.95
CA HIS A 476 -5.07 1.19 56.50
C HIS A 476 -4.28 2.19 55.67
N LYS A 477 -4.92 3.25 55.19
CA LYS A 477 -4.30 4.33 54.40
C LYS A 477 -3.53 3.84 53.15
N GLY A 478 -4.08 2.90 52.39
CA GLY A 478 -3.40 2.25 51.24
C GLY A 478 -2.24 1.33 51.66
N HIS A 479 -2.12 1.06 52.94
CA HIS A 479 -1.24 0.13 53.62
C HIS A 479 -1.73 -1.32 53.72
N THR A 480 -0.92 -2.36 53.49
CA THR A 480 -1.16 -3.62 54.23
C THR A 480 -0.25 -3.62 55.45
N TRP A 481 -0.83 -3.73 56.63
CA TRP A 481 -0.09 -3.71 57.89
C TRP A 481 -0.23 -5.05 58.59
N LYS A 482 0.84 -5.54 59.21
CA LYS A 482 0.84 -6.76 60.01
C LYS A 482 1.15 -6.45 61.47
N ALA A 483 0.30 -6.90 62.37
CA ALA A 483 0.53 -6.76 63.81
C ALA A 483 1.73 -7.64 64.22
N LYS A 484 2.73 -7.07 64.90
CA LYS A 484 3.90 -7.80 65.42
C LYS A 484 3.59 -8.51 66.73
N TRP A 485 2.67 -7.95 67.53
CA TRP A 485 2.18 -8.49 68.81
C TRP A 485 0.73 -8.01 69.06
N TRP A 486 0.19 -8.32 70.23
CA TRP A 486 -1.17 -7.90 70.62
C TRP A 486 -1.32 -6.37 70.62
N THR A 487 -2.40 -5.84 70.06
CA THR A 487 -2.72 -4.40 70.07
C THR A 487 -4.23 -4.12 69.98
N THR A 488 -4.64 -2.96 70.48
CA THR A 488 -5.97 -2.36 70.28
C THR A 488 -5.81 -0.83 70.31
N GLY A 489 -6.55 -0.11 69.46
CA GLY A 489 -6.53 1.35 69.41
C GLY A 489 -5.28 2.01 68.79
N GLU A 490 -4.15 1.31 68.66
CA GLU A 490 -2.93 1.86 68.03
C GLU A 490 -3.07 1.87 66.51
N GLU A 491 -3.00 3.06 65.89
CA GLU A 491 -3.21 3.25 64.46
C GLU A 491 -1.99 2.76 63.64
N PRO A 492 -2.18 1.94 62.59
CA PRO A 492 -1.09 1.57 61.70
C PRO A 492 -0.41 2.80 61.07
N GLY A 493 0.92 2.83 61.14
CA GLY A 493 1.75 3.95 60.70
C GLY A 493 1.98 5.05 61.75
N SER A 494 1.33 5.02 62.92
CA SER A 494 1.53 6.05 63.97
C SER A 494 2.56 5.66 65.03
N THR A 495 3.06 4.42 65.04
CA THR A 495 3.85 3.85 66.15
C THR A 495 5.36 3.80 65.90
N GLY A 496 5.85 4.39 64.80
CA GLY A 496 7.27 4.37 64.41
C GLY A 496 7.78 3.00 63.92
N GLU A 497 9.04 2.96 63.46
CA GLU A 497 9.68 1.77 62.84
C GLU A 497 9.67 0.51 63.74
N TRP A 498 9.86 0.73 65.04
CA TRP A 498 9.86 -0.32 66.07
C TRP A 498 8.49 -0.55 66.73
N GLY A 499 7.45 0.11 66.23
CA GLY A 499 6.09 0.00 66.75
C GLY A 499 5.38 -1.31 66.38
N VAL A 500 4.13 -1.44 66.83
CA VAL A 500 3.34 -2.68 66.76
C VAL A 500 2.95 -3.09 65.35
N TRP A 501 2.88 -2.16 64.41
CA TRP A 501 2.54 -2.43 63.02
C TRP A 501 3.78 -2.51 62.14
N GLN A 502 3.91 -3.59 61.38
CA GLN A 502 4.86 -3.72 60.27
C GLN A 502 4.15 -3.36 58.96
N ASP A 503 4.66 -2.36 58.25
CA ASP A 503 4.22 -2.06 56.88
C ASP A 503 4.67 -3.19 55.95
N LEU A 504 3.73 -3.82 55.24
CA LEU A 504 4.00 -4.84 54.22
C LEU A 504 4.05 -4.25 52.81
N GLY A 505 3.91 -2.93 52.69
CA GLY A 505 3.94 -2.19 51.44
C GLY A 505 2.57 -1.66 51.05
N SER A 506 2.60 -0.81 50.03
CA SER A 506 1.41 -0.20 49.45
C SER A 506 0.50 -1.24 48.79
N CYS A 507 -0.78 -1.04 49.03
CA CYS A 507 -1.93 -1.57 48.33
C CYS A 507 -3.01 -0.47 48.31
#